data_AF-A0A0F9A614-F1
#
_entry.id   AF-A0A0F9A614-F1
#
_cell.length_a   1.000
_cell.length_b   1.000
_cell.length_c   1.000
_cell.angle_alpha   90.00
_cell.angle_beta   90.00
_cell.angle_gamma   90.00
#
_symmetry.space_group_name_H-M   'P 1'
#
loop_
_entity.id
_entity.type
_entity.pdbx_description
1 polymer ?
#
loop_
_entity_poly.entity_id
_entity_poly.type
_entity_poly.pdbx_seq_one_letter_code
_entity_poly.pdbx_strand_id
1 'polypeptide(L)'
;MHELLEQLLANNEFIQGGLLLGALGILVAYARRIPALISHIIQRLWTVSLVVRDEALIQWMSHWLAISAYGQRNRWLVGHTQWADSKLFSVLGPGYGMHRFFYKGTIVWLQHELEDQGIRGKVSVLNIKTLGR
;
A
#
# COMPACT_ATOMS: atom_id res chain seq x y z
N MET A 1 37.91 -11.19 37.30
CA MET A 1 36.48 -11.24 36.90
C MET A 1 36.31 -11.42 35.38
N HIS A 2 37.16 -10.81 34.54
CA HIS A 2 37.15 -11.02 33.09
C HIS A 2 37.56 -12.45 32.68
N GLU A 3 38.63 -13.00 33.27
CA GLU A 3 39.13 -14.36 32.98
C GLU A 3 38.18 -15.50 33.39
N LEU A 4 37.42 -15.31 34.48
CA LEU A 4 36.40 -16.27 34.94
C LEU A 4 35.21 -16.35 33.97
N LEU A 5 34.84 -15.23 33.35
CA LEU A 5 33.81 -15.16 32.31
C LEU A 5 34.28 -15.86 31.04
N GLU A 6 35.53 -15.65 30.63
CA GLU A 6 36.11 -16.33 29.46
C GLU A 6 36.20 -17.85 29.66
N GLN A 7 36.62 -18.32 30.84
CA GLN A 7 36.66 -19.76 31.13
C GLN A 7 35.27 -20.41 31.22
N LEU A 8 34.25 -19.71 31.74
CA LEU A 8 32.87 -20.19 31.77
C LEU A 8 32.21 -20.20 30.38
N LEU A 9 32.56 -19.25 29.51
CA LEU A 9 32.10 -19.18 28.13
C LEU A 9 32.84 -20.16 27.21
N ALA A 10 34.13 -20.43 27.45
CA ALA A 10 34.96 -21.29 26.61
C ALA A 10 34.73 -22.81 26.87
N ASN A 11 34.34 -23.20 28.08
CA ASN A 11 34.20 -24.62 28.46
C ASN A 11 32.75 -25.12 28.58
N ASN A 12 31.75 -24.28 28.26
CA ASN A 12 30.35 -24.66 28.38
C ASN A 12 29.66 -24.67 27.00
N GLU A 13 29.61 -25.84 26.39
CA GLU A 13 29.02 -26.09 25.07
C GLU A 13 27.56 -25.62 24.97
N PHE A 14 26.79 -25.67 26.07
CA PHE A 14 25.41 -25.19 26.14
C PHE A 14 25.34 -23.66 25.99
N ILE A 15 26.24 -22.93 26.66
CA ILE A 15 26.28 -21.46 26.57
C ILE A 15 26.77 -21.02 25.20
N GLN A 16 27.76 -21.72 24.62
CA GLN A 16 28.23 -21.45 23.26
C GLN A 16 27.15 -21.68 22.21
N GLY A 17 26.41 -22.80 22.31
CA GLY A 17 25.27 -23.07 21.43
C GLY A 17 24.16 -22.03 21.57
N GLY A 18 23.83 -21.63 22.80
CA GLY A 18 22.85 -20.59 23.08
C GLY A 18 23.26 -19.21 22.55
N LEU A 19 24.53 -18.83 22.69
CA LEU A 19 25.09 -17.58 22.16
C LEU A 19 25.08 -17.57 20.63
N LEU A 20 25.46 -18.69 19.98
CA LEU A 20 25.43 -18.81 18.53
C LEU A 20 24.00 -18.66 17.98
N LEU A 21 23.03 -19.35 18.60
CA LEU A 21 21.62 -19.23 18.25
C LEU A 21 21.09 -17.81 18.50
N GLY A 22 21.49 -17.17 19.60
CA GLY A 22 21.15 -15.78 19.89
C GLY A 22 21.69 -14.81 18.83
N ALA A 23 22.96 -14.95 18.45
CA ALA A 23 23.59 -14.15 17.42
C ALA A 23 22.92 -14.36 16.05
N LEU A 24 22.63 -15.60 15.67
CA LEU A 24 21.88 -15.93 14.45
C LEU A 24 20.45 -15.37 14.50
N GLY A 25 19.79 -15.42 15.66
CA GLY A 25 18.46 -14.85 15.87
C GLY A 25 18.45 -13.34 15.63
N ILE A 26 19.46 -12.62 16.15
CA ILE A 26 19.63 -11.18 15.92
C ILE A 26 19.88 -10.90 14.44
N LEU A 27 20.77 -11.67 13.80
CA LEU A 27 21.07 -11.52 12.36
C LEU A 27 19.84 -11.76 11.50
N VAL A 28 19.07 -12.80 11.77
CA VAL A 28 17.82 -13.11 11.05
C VAL A 28 16.77 -12.04 11.30
N ALA A 29 16.62 -11.57 12.54
CA ALA A 29 15.68 -10.49 12.87
C ALA A 29 16.02 -9.20 12.12
N TYR A 30 17.31 -8.88 11.99
CA TYR A 30 17.77 -7.74 11.22
C TYR A 30 17.57 -7.96 9.70
N ALA A 31 17.95 -9.13 9.19
CA ALA A 31 17.83 -9.48 7.78
C ALA A 31 16.37 -9.45 7.29
N ARG A 32 15.39 -9.78 8.14
CA ARG A 32 13.96 -9.71 7.81
C ARG A 32 13.49 -8.30 7.41
N ARG A 33 14.21 -7.24 7.80
CA ARG A 33 13.89 -5.86 7.42
C ARG A 33 14.36 -5.49 6.01
N ILE A 34 15.36 -6.20 5.49
CA ILE A 34 15.99 -5.89 4.20
C ILE A 34 14.98 -6.05 3.04
N PRO A 35 14.20 -7.15 2.92
CA PRO A 35 13.25 -7.31 1.83
C PRO A 35 12.18 -6.22 1.80
N ALA A 36 11.71 -5.77 2.96
CA ALA A 36 10.75 -4.68 3.06
C ALA A 36 11.37 -3.37 2.55
N LEU A 37 12.59 -3.06 2.95
CA LEU A 37 13.25 -1.83 2.50
C LEU A 37 13.51 -1.84 0.98
N ILE A 38 13.96 -2.97 0.44
CA ILE A 38 14.17 -3.14 -1.01
C ILE A 38 12.85 -2.97 -1.77
N SER A 39 11.75 -3.59 -1.30
CA SER A 39 10.46 -3.47 -1.98
C SER A 39 9.94 -2.03 -2.00
N HIS A 40 10.13 -1.27 -0.92
CA HIS A 40 9.77 0.14 -0.88
C HIS A 40 10.60 0.99 -1.84
N ILE A 41 11.90 0.74 -1.95
CA ILE A 41 12.78 1.45 -2.89
C ILE A 41 12.39 1.15 -4.33
N ILE A 42 12.18 -0.13 -4.67
CA ILE A 42 11.76 -0.54 -6.02
C ILE A 42 10.42 0.13 -6.36
N GLN A 43 9.44 0.07 -5.47
CA GLN A 43 8.16 0.73 -5.68
C GLN A 43 8.34 2.23 -5.90
N ARG A 44 9.15 2.91 -5.09
CA ARG A 44 9.37 4.35 -5.23
C ARG A 44 10.06 4.75 -6.53
N LEU A 45 11.01 3.94 -6.99
CA LEU A 45 11.80 4.23 -8.20
C LEU A 45 11.05 3.86 -9.49
N TRP A 46 10.19 2.84 -9.45
CA TRP A 46 9.56 2.26 -10.65
C TRP A 46 8.06 2.54 -10.74
N THR A 47 7.48 3.28 -9.79
CA THR A 47 6.06 3.65 -9.84
C THR A 47 5.88 5.16 -9.90
N VAL A 48 4.86 5.57 -10.65
CA VAL A 48 4.33 6.94 -10.66
C VAL A 48 3.05 6.94 -9.85
N SER A 49 2.96 7.84 -8.88
CA SER A 49 1.79 8.01 -8.02
C SER A 49 1.10 9.34 -8.25
N LEU A 50 -0.21 9.31 -8.43
CA LEU A 50 -1.11 10.46 -8.43
C LEU A 50 -2.01 10.37 -7.19
N VAL A 51 -1.98 11.40 -6.35
CA VAL A 51 -2.86 11.53 -5.18
C VAL A 51 -3.88 12.62 -5.48
N VAL A 52 -5.15 12.27 -5.43
CA VAL A 52 -6.26 13.19 -5.68
C VAL A 52 -7.06 13.36 -4.40
N ARG A 53 -7.17 14.62 -3.96
CA ARG A 53 -7.90 15.04 -2.75
C ARG A 53 -9.08 15.98 -3.06
N ASP A 54 -9.14 16.49 -4.29
CA ASP A 54 -10.20 17.39 -4.72
C ASP A 54 -11.48 16.59 -5.01
N GLU A 55 -12.59 16.97 -4.38
CA GLU A 55 -13.85 16.23 -4.46
C GLU A 55 -14.42 16.20 -5.88
N ALA A 56 -14.35 17.31 -6.61
CA ALA A 56 -14.86 17.38 -7.98
C ALA A 56 -14.04 16.47 -8.90
N LEU A 57 -12.71 16.49 -8.78
CA LEU A 57 -11.83 15.62 -9.54
C LEU A 57 -12.06 14.15 -9.18
N ILE A 58 -12.29 13.81 -7.91
CA ILE A 58 -12.63 12.44 -7.49
C ILE A 58 -13.94 11.98 -8.12
N GLN A 59 -14.98 12.83 -8.18
CA GLN A 59 -16.25 12.50 -8.84
C GLN A 59 -16.04 12.24 -10.34
N TRP A 60 -15.31 13.12 -11.03
CA TRP A 60 -15.00 12.94 -12.45
C TRP A 60 -14.19 11.66 -12.71
N MET A 61 -13.20 11.37 -11.86
CA MET A 61 -12.41 10.15 -11.96
C MET A 61 -13.24 8.91 -11.67
N SER A 62 -14.15 8.97 -10.69
CA SER A 62 -15.07 7.87 -10.38
C SER A 62 -16.01 7.60 -11.55
N HIS A 63 -16.52 8.64 -12.20
CA HIS A 63 -17.32 8.54 -13.42
C HIS A 63 -16.52 7.91 -14.57
N TRP A 64 -15.32 8.42 -14.83
CA TRP A 64 -14.44 7.88 -15.87
C TRP A 64 -14.07 6.40 -15.61
N LEU A 65 -13.77 6.04 -14.35
CA LEU A 65 -13.50 4.66 -13.95
C LEU A 65 -14.73 3.77 -14.12
N ALA A 66 -15.93 4.28 -13.84
CA ALA A 66 -17.19 3.55 -14.00
C ALA A 66 -17.46 3.16 -15.46
N ILE A 67 -17.22 4.08 -16.40
CA ILE A 67 -17.42 3.81 -17.85
C ILE A 67 -16.28 3.01 -18.47
N SER A 68 -15.11 2.96 -17.82
CA SER A 68 -13.94 2.23 -18.32
C SER A 68 -14.13 0.70 -18.27
N ALA A 69 -13.27 -0.04 -18.98
CA ALA A 69 -13.24 -1.50 -18.93
C ALA A 69 -13.02 -2.06 -17.50
N TYR A 70 -12.41 -1.26 -16.62
CA TYR A 70 -12.29 -1.58 -15.20
C TYR A 70 -13.65 -1.57 -14.51
N GLY A 71 -14.45 -0.51 -14.68
CA GLY A 71 -15.75 -0.35 -14.03
C GLY A 71 -16.71 -1.50 -14.36
N GLN A 72 -16.70 -1.99 -15.61
CA GLN A 72 -17.53 -3.11 -16.05
C GLN A 72 -17.22 -4.45 -15.36
N ARG A 73 -16.00 -4.62 -14.84
CA ARG A 73 -15.53 -5.87 -14.20
C ARG A 73 -15.30 -5.74 -12.71
N ASN A 74 -15.54 -4.56 -12.15
CA ASN A 74 -15.26 -4.29 -10.75
C ASN A 74 -16.32 -4.93 -9.86
N ARG A 75 -15.87 -5.56 -8.76
CA ARG A 75 -16.73 -6.27 -7.79
C ARG A 75 -17.07 -5.44 -6.56
N TRP A 76 -16.28 -4.40 -6.29
CA TRP A 76 -16.47 -3.53 -5.14
C TRP A 76 -16.84 -2.15 -5.62
N LEU A 77 -18.12 -1.82 -5.49
CA LEU A 77 -18.73 -0.64 -6.08
C LEU A 77 -19.30 0.25 -4.98
N VAL A 78 -19.29 1.55 -5.23
CA VAL A 78 -20.04 2.54 -4.44
C VAL A 78 -20.96 3.30 -5.38
N GLY A 79 -22.23 3.35 -5.02
CA GLY A 79 -23.22 4.15 -5.75
C GLY A 79 -23.18 5.59 -5.26
N HIS A 80 -23.13 6.54 -6.20
CA HIS A 80 -23.35 7.96 -5.93
C HIS A 80 -24.17 8.56 -7.06
N THR A 81 -24.81 9.68 -6.77
CA THR A 81 -25.51 10.47 -7.79
C THR A 81 -24.61 11.62 -8.22
N GLN A 82 -24.55 11.86 -9.52
CA GLN A 82 -23.77 12.93 -10.11
C GLN A 82 -24.67 13.77 -11.00
N TRP A 83 -24.51 15.09 -10.92
CA TRP A 83 -25.16 16.02 -11.83
C TRP A 83 -24.28 16.23 -13.06
N ALA A 84 -24.78 15.87 -14.24
CA ALA A 84 -24.12 16.09 -15.52
C ALA A 84 -25.17 16.43 -16.58
N ASP A 85 -24.86 17.25 -17.58
CA ASP A 85 -25.75 17.57 -18.71
C ASP A 85 -27.21 17.90 -18.32
N SER A 86 -27.38 18.74 -17.30
CA SER A 86 -28.69 19.14 -16.79
C SER A 86 -29.56 18.03 -16.19
N LYS A 87 -28.97 16.86 -15.86
CA LYS A 87 -29.67 15.69 -15.33
C LYS A 87 -28.90 15.03 -14.19
N LEU A 88 -29.63 14.35 -13.31
CA LEU A 88 -29.06 13.53 -12.24
C LEU A 88 -28.86 12.10 -12.76
N PHE A 89 -27.62 11.63 -12.73
CA PHE A 89 -27.25 10.27 -13.11
C PHE A 89 -26.78 9.46 -11.89
N SER A 90 -27.16 8.18 -11.83
CA SER A 90 -26.57 7.24 -10.89
C SER A 90 -25.27 6.68 -11.47
N VAL A 91 -24.17 6.81 -10.74
CA VAL A 91 -22.85 6.33 -11.13
C VAL A 91 -22.38 5.27 -10.13
N LEU A 92 -21.87 4.16 -10.65
CA LEU A 92 -21.24 3.10 -9.86
C LEU A 92 -19.72 3.26 -9.94
N GLY A 93 -19.16 3.94 -8.96
CA GLY A 93 -17.72 4.17 -8.86
C GLY A 93 -16.98 3.03 -8.15
N PRO A 94 -15.63 3.09 -8.10
CA PRO A 94 -14.84 2.19 -7.27
C PRO A 94 -15.22 2.36 -5.78
N GLY A 95 -15.53 1.24 -5.12
CA GLY A 95 -15.72 1.22 -3.66
C GLY A 95 -14.47 1.66 -2.89
N TYR A 96 -14.59 1.79 -1.56
CA TYR A 96 -13.43 2.01 -0.72
C TYR A 96 -12.56 0.76 -0.66
N GLY A 97 -11.24 0.92 -0.73
CA GLY A 97 -10.25 -0.16 -0.69
C GLY A 97 -9.25 -0.12 -1.83
N MET A 98 -8.57 -1.24 -2.03
CA MET A 98 -7.56 -1.43 -3.06
C MET A 98 -8.13 -2.16 -4.27
N HIS A 99 -7.95 -1.58 -5.44
CA HIS A 99 -8.35 -2.12 -6.72
C HIS A 99 -7.13 -2.25 -7.63
N ARG A 100 -7.14 -3.26 -8.49
CA ARG A 100 -6.10 -3.46 -9.50
C ARG A 100 -6.74 -3.77 -10.83
N PHE A 101 -6.27 -3.10 -11.87
CA PHE A 101 -6.74 -3.33 -13.22
C PHE A 101 -5.66 -3.03 -14.25
N PHE A 102 -5.85 -3.52 -15.45
CA PHE A 102 -4.98 -3.21 -16.58
C PHE A 102 -5.55 -2.01 -17.35
N TYR A 103 -4.68 -1.07 -17.67
CA TYR A 103 -5.00 0.07 -18.51
C TYR A 103 -3.86 0.30 -19.50
N LYS A 104 -4.18 0.24 -20.80
CA LYS A 104 -3.22 0.45 -21.91
C LYS A 104 -1.91 -0.36 -21.77
N GLY A 105 -2.00 -1.62 -21.34
CA GLY A 105 -0.86 -2.53 -21.19
C GLY A 105 -0.08 -2.40 -19.88
N THR A 106 -0.46 -1.47 -18.99
CA THR A 106 0.17 -1.31 -17.68
C THR A 106 -0.80 -1.69 -16.56
N ILE A 107 -0.28 -2.28 -15.49
CA ILE A 107 -1.04 -2.51 -14.26
C ILE A 107 -1.18 -1.20 -13.48
N VAL A 108 -2.41 -0.91 -13.10
CA VAL A 108 -2.77 0.25 -12.28
C VAL A 108 -3.29 -0.24 -10.95
N TRP A 109 -2.75 0.32 -9.87
CA TRP A 109 -3.23 0.17 -8.51
C TRP A 109 -4.00 1.42 -8.14
N LEU A 110 -5.25 1.25 -7.76
CA LEU A 110 -6.15 2.31 -7.33
C LEU A 110 -6.53 2.04 -5.89
N GLN A 111 -6.19 2.96 -4.99
CA GLN A 111 -6.61 2.92 -3.60
C GLN A 111 -7.55 4.08 -3.34
N HIS A 112 -8.78 3.75 -2.93
CA HIS A 112 -9.80 4.71 -2.55
C HIS A 112 -10.01 4.62 -1.04
N GLU A 113 -9.69 5.69 -0.32
CA GLU A 113 -9.72 5.71 1.14
C GLU A 113 -10.45 6.93 1.68
N LEU A 114 -10.90 6.82 2.93
CA LEU A 114 -11.41 7.94 3.70
C LEU A 114 -10.30 8.38 4.65
N GLU A 115 -9.63 9.47 4.31
CA GLU A 115 -8.60 10.08 5.14
C GLU A 115 -9.26 10.92 6.24
N ASP A 116 -8.95 10.62 7.49
CA ASP A 116 -9.44 11.40 8.63
C ASP A 116 -8.66 12.71 8.75
N GLN A 117 -9.34 13.85 8.59
CA GLN A 117 -8.77 15.19 8.72
C GLN A 117 -8.99 15.77 10.14
N GLY A 118 -9.33 14.92 11.12
CA GLY A 118 -9.60 15.32 12.49
C GLY A 118 -10.91 16.11 12.59
N ILE A 119 -10.82 17.40 12.95
CA ILE A 119 -12.00 18.25 13.20
C ILE A 119 -12.84 18.45 11.92
N ARG A 120 -12.22 18.39 10.74
CA ARG A 120 -12.91 18.55 9.44
C ARG A 120 -13.63 17.27 8.98
N GLY A 121 -13.52 16.17 9.72
CA GLY A 121 -14.13 14.90 9.37
C GLY A 121 -13.35 14.11 8.32
N LYS A 122 -14.01 13.15 7.67
CA LYS A 122 -13.39 12.25 6.70
C LYS A 122 -13.50 12.79 5.29
N VAL A 123 -12.40 12.78 4.55
CA VAL A 123 -12.34 13.20 3.14
C VAL A 123 -12.00 12.00 2.28
N SER A 124 -12.68 11.86 1.14
CA SER A 124 -12.32 10.83 0.16
C SER A 124 -10.98 11.18 -0.49
N VAL A 125 -10.10 10.20 -0.58
CA VAL A 125 -8.80 10.33 -1.22
C VAL A 125 -8.61 9.18 -2.18
N LEU A 126 -8.15 9.51 -3.38
CA LEU A 126 -7.96 8.56 -4.45
C LEU A 126 -6.48 8.55 -4.86
N ASN A 127 -5.82 7.43 -4.57
CA ASN A 127 -4.41 7.20 -4.86
C ASN A 127 -4.29 6.26 -6.06
N ILE A 128 -3.79 6.76 -7.18
CA ILE A 128 -3.48 5.94 -8.35
C ILE A 128 -1.98 5.73 -8.43
N LYS A 129 -1.56 4.49 -8.57
CA LYS A 129 -0.17 4.11 -8.85
C LYS A 129 -0.12 3.30 -10.14
N THR A 130 0.87 3.57 -10.96
CA THR A 130 1.17 2.80 -12.17
C THR A 130 2.67 2.57 -12.22
N LEU A 131 3.12 1.55 -12.96
CA LEU A 131 4.53 1.44 -13.31
C LEU A 131 4.93 2.66 -14.16
N GLY A 132 6.06 3.27 -13.81
CA GLY A 132 6.70 4.35 -14.57
C GLY A 132 7.15 3.83 -15.93
N ARG A 133 7.13 4.70 -16.94
CA ARG A 133 7.69 4.44 -18.27
C ARG A 133 9.14 4.91 -18.32
#